data_AF-A0AAW8KGV8-F1
#
_entry.id   AF-A0AAW8KGV8-F1
#
_cell.length_a   1.000
_cell.length_b   1.000
_cell.length_c   1.000
_cell.angle_alpha   90.00
_cell.angle_beta   90.00
_cell.angle_gamma   90.00
#
_symmetry.space_group_name_H-M   'P 1'
#
loop_
_entity.id
_entity.type
_entity.pdbx_description
1 polymer ?
#
loop_
_entity_poly.entity_id
_entity_poly.type
_entity_poly.pdbx_seq_one_letter_code
_entity_poly.pdbx_strand_id
1 'polypeptide(L)' 'LMVAVNAPLFEWVIENLCKNAVDAMEGVGNISVVMSRGVQGVHIEISDTGKGIARKHFKGVFRPGFT' A
#
# COMPACT_ATOMS: atom_id res chain seq x y z
N LEU A 1 11.07 14.80 -9.22
CA LEU A 1 9.70 14.92 -9.79
C LEU A 1 8.82 15.51 -8.69
N MET A 2 7.99 16.52 -8.98
CA MET A 2 7.11 17.14 -7.97
C MET A 2 5.65 17.01 -8.41
N VAL A 3 4.77 16.65 -7.48
CA VAL A 3 3.34 16.43 -7.71
C VAL A 3 2.57 17.19 -6.63
N ALA A 4 1.49 17.86 -7.02
CA ALA A 4 0.58 18.47 -6.07
C ALA A 4 -0.25 17.38 -5.39
N VAL A 5 -0.21 17.32 -4.06
CA VAL A 5 -0.94 16.34 -3.26
C VAL A 5 -1.39 16.99 -1.95
N ASN A 6 -2.52 16.54 -1.40
CA ASN A 6 -2.89 16.84 -0.02
C ASN A 6 -2.00 16.01 0.91
N ALA A 7 -0.97 16.62 1.48
CA ALA A 7 0.04 15.92 2.27
C ALA A 7 -0.56 15.13 3.46
N PRO A 8 -1.45 15.69 4.30
CA PRO A 8 -2.06 14.95 5.41
C PRO A 8 -2.81 13.68 4.98
N LEU A 9 -3.63 13.78 3.93
CA LEU A 9 -4.38 12.60 3.45
C LEU A 9 -3.45 11.55 2.84
N PHE A 10 -2.40 12.00 2.16
CA PHE A 10 -1.45 11.11 1.53
C PHE A 10 -0.56 10.39 2.55
N GLU A 11 -0.11 11.09 3.59
CA GLU A 11 0.61 10.50 4.73
C GLU A 11 -0.21 9.38 5.36
N TRP A 12 -1.50 9.62 5.59
CA TRP A 12 -2.40 8.60 6.13
C TRP A 12 -2.51 7.39 5.21
N VAL A 13 -2.60 7.58 3.89
CA VAL A 13 -2.62 6.46 2.93
C VAL A 13 -1.35 5.62 3.01
N ILE A 14 -0.17 6.25 3.08
CA ILE A 14 1.12 5.55 3.19
C ILE A 14 1.20 4.77 4.51
N GLU A 15 0.82 5.40 5.63
CA GLU A 15 0.81 4.74 6.94
C GLU A 15 -0.09 3.50 6.92
N ASN A 16 -1.28 3.60 6.34
CA ASN A 16 -2.26 2.52 6.31
C ASN A 16 -1.76 1.32 5.48
N LEU A 17 -1.15 1.59 4.31
CA LEU A 17 -0.57 0.54 3.48
C LEU A 17 0.63 -0.13 4.14
N CYS A 18 1.50 0.64 4.81
CA CYS A 18 2.65 0.09 5.54
C CYS A 18 2.24 -0.76 6.75
N LYS A 19 1.19 -0.36 7.49
CA LYS A 19 0.63 -1.17 8.58
C LYS A 19 0.13 -2.53 8.08
N ASN A 20 -0.66 -2.52 7.00
CA ASN A 20 -1.15 -3.75 6.38
C ASN A 20 0.00 -4.67 5.93
N ALA A 21 1.09 -4.10 5.38
CA ALA A 21 2.28 -4.84 5.00
C ALA A 21 2.99 -5.47 6.22
N VAL A 22 3.17 -4.71 7.31
CA VAL A 22 3.77 -5.22 8.56
C VAL A 22 2.95 -6.39 9.13
N ASP A 23 1.62 -6.26 9.13
CA ASP A 23 0.71 -7.31 9.62
C ASP A 23 0.75 -8.56 8.72
N ALA A 24 0.84 -8.39 7.39
CA ALA A 24 0.94 -9.50 6.44
C ALA A 24 2.25 -10.29 6.56
N MET A 25 3.32 -9.62 6.97
CA MET A 25 4.66 -10.19 7.19
C MET A 25 4.90 -10.71 8.62
N GLU A 26 3.97 -10.48 9.55
CA GLU A 26 4.14 -10.81 10.97
C GLU A 26 5.42 -10.17 11.56
N GLY A 27 5.75 -8.96 11.08
CA GLY A 27 6.90 -8.17 11.51
C GLY A 27 8.26 -8.57 10.93
N VAL A 28 8.35 -9.65 10.13
CA VAL A 28 9.62 -10.12 9.55
C VAL A 28 9.53 -10.20 8.03
N GLY A 29 10.31 -9.37 7.34
CA GLY A 29 10.33 -9.34 5.88
C GLY A 29 10.88 -8.02 5.34
N ASN A 30 10.58 -7.74 4.08
CA ASN A 30 10.95 -6.48 3.44
C ASN A 30 9.72 -5.79 2.85
N ILE A 31 9.63 -4.48 3.08
CA ILE A 31 8.72 -3.60 2.36
C ILE A 31 9.57 -2.83 1.33
N SER A 32 9.19 -2.92 0.06
CA SER A 32 9.78 -2.16 -1.03
C SER A 32 8.81 -1.08 -1.47
N VAL A 33 9.32 0.15 -1.60
CA VAL A 33 8.56 1.28 -2.14
C VAL A 33 9.27 1.78 -3.39
N VAL A 34 8.62 1.62 -4.53
CA VAL A 34 9.18 2.00 -5.83
C VAL A 34 8.31 3.09 -6.45
N MET A 35 8.94 4.17 -6.87
CA MET A 35 8.26 5.28 -7.53
C MET A 35 8.67 5.32 -9.00
N SER A 36 7.68 5.37 -9.88
CA SER A 36 7.89 5.51 -11.31
C SER A 36 6.99 6.59 -11.89
N ARG A 37 7.42 7.18 -13.02
CA ARG A 37 6.60 8.16 -13.74
C ARG A 37 5.59 7.41 -14.61
N GLY A 38 4.31 7.62 -14.37
CA GLY A 38 3.23 7.11 -15.20
C GLY A 38 2.88 8.07 -16.33
N VAL A 39 1.99 7.63 -17.24
CA VAL A 39 1.46 8.45 -18.34
C VAL A 39 0.71 9.68 -17.80
N GLN A 40 0.01 9.53 -16.67
CA GLN A 40 -0.76 10.57 -16.01
C GLN A 40 -0.38 10.72 -14.53
N GLY A 41 0.89 11.03 -14.26
CA GLY A 41 1.36 11.34 -12.91
C GLY A 41 2.43 10.39 -12.42
N VAL A 42 2.31 9.95 -11.17
CA VAL A 42 3.27 9.10 -10.48
C VAL A 42 2.61 7.82 -10.05
N HIS A 43 3.28 6.71 -10.30
CA HIS A 43 2.91 5.43 -9.73
C HIS A 43 3.84 5.14 -8.55
N ILE A 44 3.24 4.79 -7.42
CA ILE A 44 3.94 4.35 -6.22
C ILE A 44 3.51 2.92 -6.00
N GLU A 45 4.46 2.02 -6.12
CA GLU A 45 4.28 0.61 -5.85
C GLU A 45 4.81 0.33 -4.44
N ILE A 46 3.96 -0.27 -3.61
CA ILE A 46 4.31 -0.74 -2.27
C ILE A 46 4.14 -2.25 -2.27
N SER A 47 5.22 -2.97 -2.02
CA SER A 47 5.26 -4.43 -2.03
C SER A 47 5.86 -4.95 -0.73
N ASP A 48 5.26 -6.00 -0.18
CA ASP A 48 5.76 -6.73 0.98
C ASP A 48 6.11 -8.18 0.62
N THR A 49 6.89 -8.84 1.49
CA THR A 49 7.26 -10.26 1.35
C THR A 49 6.40 -11.17 2.23
N GLY A 50 5.22 -10.71 2.65
CA GLY A 50 4.32 -11.41 3.55
C GLY A 50 3.53 -12.53 2.85
N LYS A 51 2.58 -13.09 3.58
CA LYS A 51 1.73 -14.19 3.09
C LYS A 51 0.76 -13.80 1.97
N GLY A 52 0.64 -12.50 1.69
CA GLY A 52 -0.30 -11.94 0.74
C GLY A 52 -1.76 -12.11 1.17
N ILE A 53 -2.67 -11.81 0.26
CA ILE A 53 -4.11 -11.85 0.50
C ILE A 53 -4.68 -13.16 -0.07
N ALA A 54 -5.51 -13.87 0.71
CA ALA A 54 -6.19 -15.05 0.18
C ALA A 54 -7.19 -14.66 -0.93
N ARG A 55 -7.24 -15.42 -2.04
CA ARG A 55 -8.09 -15.13 -3.22
C ARG A 55 -9.55 -14.82 -2.89
N LYS A 56 -10.12 -15.48 -1.87
CA LYS A 56 -11.51 -15.24 -1.41
C LYS A 56 -11.77 -13.80 -0.95
N HIS A 57 -10.73 -13.09 -0.54
CA HIS A 57 -10.82 -11.72 -0.02
C HIS A 57 -10.60 -10.63 -1.07
N PHE A 58 -10.10 -10.95 -2.27
CA PHE A 58 -9.75 -9.95 -3.29
C PHE A 58 -10.87 -8.97 -3.64
N LYS A 59 -12.14 -9.42 -3.64
CA LYS A 59 -13.30 -8.56 -3.93
C LYS A 59 -13.76 -7.69 -2.74
N GLY A 60 -13.23 -7.97 -1.56
CA GLY A 60 -13.68 -7.41 -0.28
C GLY A 60 -12.65 -6.54 0.43
N VAL A 61 -11.36 -6.66 0.12
CA VAL A 61 -10.28 -6.01 0.88
C VAL A 61 -10.34 -4.48 0.92
N PHE A 62 -11.03 -3.85 -0.04
CA PHE A 62 -11.25 -2.39 -0.07
C PHE A 62 -12.64 -1.96 0.44
N ARG A 63 -13.45 -2.89 0.94
CA ARG A 63 -14.76 -2.56 1.50
C ARG A 63 -14.60 -2.00 2.91
N PRO A 64 -15.33 -0.93 3.27
CA PRO A 64 -15.34 -0.44 4.64
C PRO A 64 -15.67 -1.53 5.66
N GLY A 65 -14.93 -1.58 6.76
CA GLY A 65 -15.13 -2.56 7.84
C GLY A 65 -14.50 -3.94 7.62
N PHE A 66 -13.79 -4.16 6.51
CA PHE A 66 -12.95 -5.34 6.30
C PHE A 66 -11.66 -5.20 7.11
N THR A 67 -11.31 -6.21 7.91
CA THR A 67 -10.07 -6.33 8.71
C THR A 67 -9.66 -7.80 8.76
#